data_AF-A0A558BEG3-F1
#
_entry.id   AF-A0A558BEG3-F1
#
_cell.length_a   1.000
_cell.length_b   1.000
_cell.length_c   1.000
_cell.angle_alpha   90.00
_cell.angle_beta   90.00
_cell.angle_gamma   90.00
#
_symmetry.space_group_name_H-M   'P 1'
#
loop_
_entity.id
_entity.type
_entity.pdbx_description
1 polymer ?
#
loop_
_entity_poly.entity_id
_entity_poly.type
_entity_poly.pdbx_seq_one_letter_code
_entity_poly.pdbx_strand_id
1 'polypeptide(L)'
;MAGLQKILITVLVLLLILLALVFSLNNQMAVSLNFLLFETQPHGVAVWIIMSFVIGALIGVLITMLATFRTSVSRRNLQKRLDRAEQALEKSRAENDRTL
;
A
#
# COMPACT_ATOMS: atom_id res chain seq x y z
N MET A 1 -4.81 9.61 -17.87
CA MET A 1 -5.43 9.06 -16.63
C MET A 1 -4.62 9.35 -15.36
N ALA A 2 -3.29 9.35 -15.38
CA ALA A 2 -2.47 9.59 -14.17
C ALA A 2 -2.69 10.95 -13.49
N GLY A 3 -3.00 12.01 -14.25
CA GLY A 3 -3.30 13.34 -13.69
C GLY A 3 -4.61 13.38 -12.88
N LEU A 4 -5.68 12.79 -13.44
CA LEU A 4 -6.98 12.70 -12.76
C LEU A 4 -6.89 11.89 -11.47
N GLN A 5 -6.18 10.76 -11.49
CA GLN A 5 -5.96 9.95 -10.30
C GLN A 5 -5.21 10.72 -9.21
N LYS A 6 -4.16 11.47 -9.57
CA LYS A 6 -3.43 12.32 -8.62
C LYS A 6 -4.34 13.37 -7.99
N ILE A 7 -5.13 14.07 -8.80
CA ILE A 7 -6.09 15.09 -8.32
C ILE A 7 -7.10 14.46 -7.36
N LEU A 8 -7.70 13.33 -7.73
CA LEU A 8 -8.67 12.61 -6.88
C LEU A 8 -8.05 12.20 -5.54
N ILE A 9 -6.82 11.68 -5.56
CA ILE A 9 -6.11 11.32 -4.32
C ILE A 9 -5.83 12.56 -3.47
N THR A 10 -5.36 13.65 -4.07
CA THR A 10 -5.12 14.92 -3.34
C THR A 10 -6.40 15.45 -2.71
N VAL A 11 -7.51 15.47 -3.45
CA VAL A 11 -8.82 15.91 -2.94
C VAL A 11 -9.28 15.01 -1.80
N LEU A 12 -9.14 13.68 -1.94
CA LEU A 12 -9.48 12.73 -0.89
C LEU A 12 -8.65 12.98 0.38
N VAL A 13 -7.34 13.19 0.26
CA VAL A 13 -6.46 13.47 1.41
C VAL A 13 -6.87 14.77 2.10
N LEU A 14 -7.16 15.83 1.34
CA LEU A 14 -7.63 17.11 1.90
C LEU A 14 -8.96 16.94 2.66
N LEU A 15 -9.90 16.17 2.10
CA LEU A 15 -11.16 15.85 2.76
C LEU A 15 -10.93 15.08 4.07
N LEU A 16 -10.05 14.08 4.07
CA LEU A 16 -9.73 13.33 5.28
C LEU A 16 -9.10 14.21 6.36
N ILE A 17 -8.21 15.14 5.98
CA ILE A 17 -7.61 16.10 6.92
C ILE A 17 -8.70 17.02 7.50
N LEU A 18 -9.57 17.56 6.65
CA LEU A 18 -10.66 18.43 7.10
C LEU A 18 -11.59 17.69 8.07
N LEU A 19 -11.96 16.44 7.74
CA LEU A 19 -12.76 15.58 8.60
C LEU A 19 -12.07 15.33 9.94
N ALA A 20 -10.77 15.00 9.95
CA ALA A 20 -10.02 14.80 11.18
C ALA A 20 -9.97 16.05 12.05
N LEU A 21 -9.79 17.24 11.44
CA LEU A 21 -9.79 18.52 12.16
C LEU A 21 -11.16 18.83 12.77
N VAL A 22 -12.23 18.78 11.97
CA VAL A 22 -13.60 19.03 12.45
C VAL A 22 -13.98 18.03 13.53
N PHE A 23 -13.64 16.75 13.34
CA PHE A 23 -13.89 15.70 14.32
C PHE A 23 -13.14 15.98 15.63
N SER A 24 -11.86 16.33 15.55
CA SER A 24 -11.04 16.64 16.73
C SER A 24 -11.57 17.84 17.53
N LEU A 25 -11.95 18.92 16.84
CA LEU A 25 -12.46 20.13 17.48
C LEU A 25 -13.81 19.93 18.16
N ASN A 26 -14.69 19.11 17.57
CA ASN A 26 -16.05 18.90 18.10
C ASN A 26 -16.13 17.73 19.09
N ASN A 27 -15.10 16.89 19.19
CA ASN A 27 -15.09 15.69 20.03
C ASN A 27 -13.91 15.69 21.00
N GLN A 28 -13.82 16.75 21.81
CA GLN A 28 -12.78 16.92 22.83
C GLN A 28 -13.06 16.17 24.15
N MET A 29 -14.18 15.43 24.22
CA MET A 29 -14.53 14.64 25.40
C MET A 29 -13.42 13.65 25.74
N ALA A 30 -12.91 13.75 26.97
CA ALA A 30 -11.89 12.85 27.48
C ALA A 30 -12.50 11.48 27.79
N VAL A 31 -11.97 10.44 27.17
CA VAL A 31 -12.39 9.05 27.34
C VAL A 31 -11.16 8.21 27.64
N SER A 32 -11.23 7.40 28.70
CA SER A 32 -10.28 6.33 28.97
C SER A 32 -10.72 5.06 28.25
N LEU A 33 -9.76 4.29 27.75
CA LEU A 33 -10.00 3.00 27.14
C LEU A 33 -9.64 1.91 28.15
N ASN A 34 -10.60 1.05 28.48
CA ASN A 34 -10.39 -0.10 29.34
C ASN A 34 -10.20 -1.37 28.50
N PHE A 35 -9.04 -2.01 28.65
CA PHE A 35 -8.63 -3.21 27.93
C PHE A 35 -8.62 -4.45 28.83
N LEU A 36 -9.50 -4.51 29.82
CA LEU A 36 -9.59 -5.54 30.87
C LEU A 36 -8.39 -5.52 31.85
N LEU A 37 -7.17 -5.63 31.35
CA LEU A 37 -5.94 -5.72 32.14
C LEU A 37 -5.29 -4.36 32.41
N PHE A 38 -5.64 -3.34 31.62
CA PHE A 38 -5.12 -1.99 31.76
C PHE A 38 -6.16 -0.96 31.31
N GLU A 39 -6.06 0.23 31.87
CA GLU A 39 -6.84 1.39 31.47
C GLU A 39 -5.90 2.52 31.06
N THR A 40 -6.23 3.21 29.98
CA THR A 40 -5.42 4.31 29.48
C THR A 40 -5.74 5.62 30.20
N GLN A 41 -4.78 6.55 30.19
CA GLN A 41 -5.05 7.92 30.65
C GLN A 41 -6.17 8.56 29.79
N PRO A 42 -7.07 9.35 30.39
CA PRO A 42 -8.12 10.02 29.64
C PRO A 42 -7.53 10.97 28.59
N HIS A 43 -7.88 10.71 27.34
CA HIS A 43 -7.53 11.58 26.21
C HIS A 43 -8.79 11.86 25.40
N GLY A 44 -8.78 12.93 24.61
CA GLY A 44 -9.90 13.25 23.72
C GLY A 44 -10.23 12.05 22.82
N VAL A 45 -11.50 11.68 22.69
CA VAL A 45 -11.93 10.53 21.88
C VAL A 45 -11.40 10.58 20.45
N ALA A 46 -11.20 11.79 19.91
CA ALA A 46 -10.59 12.02 18.63
C ALA A 46 -9.18 11.43 18.51
N VAL A 47 -8.36 11.52 19.55
CA VAL A 47 -6.98 10.98 19.55
C VAL A 47 -7.00 9.48 19.34
N TRP A 48 -7.86 8.76 20.06
CA TRP A 48 -7.98 7.31 19.96
C TRP A 48 -8.39 6.84 18.57
N ILE A 49 -9.38 7.51 17.99
CA ILE A 49 -9.90 7.17 16.66
C ILE A 49 -8.88 7.50 15.57
N ILE A 50 -8.26 8.68 15.61
CA ILE A 50 -7.25 9.08 14.64
C ILE A 50 -6.03 8.17 14.72
N MET A 51 -5.55 7.84 15.93
CA MET A 51 -4.43 6.91 16.10
C MET A 51 -4.76 5.52 15.54
N SER A 52 -5.95 5.00 15.82
CA SER A 52 -6.39 3.70 15.29
C SER A 52 -6.44 3.68 13.76
N PHE A 53 -6.96 4.77 13.16
CA PHE A 53 -6.99 4.94 11.71
C PHE A 53 -5.58 4.99 11.11
N VAL A 54 -4.68 5.78 11.69
CA VAL A 54 -3.28 5.89 11.23
C VAL A 54 -2.56 4.55 11.33
N ILE A 55 -2.70 3.85 12.46
CA ILE A 55 -2.10 2.51 12.65
C ILE A 55 -2.64 1.54 11.60
N GLY A 56 -3.95 1.50 11.39
CA GLY A 56 -4.57 0.65 10.36
C GLY A 56 -4.05 0.97 8.94
N ALA A 57 -3.93 2.26 8.60
CA ALA A 57 -3.37 2.69 7.32
C ALA A 57 -1.91 2.26 7.14
N LEU A 58 -1.07 2.43 8.18
CA LEU A 58 0.32 1.99 8.16
C LEU A 58 0.44 0.47 7.96
N ILE A 59 -0.39 -0.31 8.66
CA ILE A 59 -0.46 -1.77 8.47
C ILE A 59 -0.84 -2.11 7.03
N GLY A 60 -1.86 -1.44 6.47
CA GLY A 60 -2.28 -1.64 5.08
C GLY A 60 -1.17 -1.34 4.05
N VAL A 61 -0.45 -0.23 4.25
CA VAL A 61 0.72 0.14 3.43
C VAL A 61 1.81 -0.93 3.55
N LEU A 62 2.12 -1.39 4.76
CA LEU A 62 3.13 -2.41 5.00
C LEU A 62 2.78 -3.73 4.28
N ILE A 63 1.53 -4.19 4.38
CA ILE A 63 1.05 -5.40 3.69
C ILE A 63 1.20 -5.23 2.17
N THR A 64 0.78 -4.09 1.64
CA THR A 64 0.84 -3.80 0.19
C THR A 64 2.27 -3.73 -0.31
N MET A 65 3.18 -3.14 0.48
CA MET A 65 4.60 -3.07 0.17
C MET A 65 5.23 -4.46 0.11
N LEU A 66 4.96 -5.33 1.08
CA LEU A 66 5.44 -6.72 1.08
C LEU A 66 4.90 -7.51 -0.11
N ALA A 67 3.60 -7.36 -0.43
CA ALA A 67 2.99 -8.02 -1.58
C ALA A 67 3.61 -7.56 -2.91
N THR A 68 3.85 -6.25 -3.06
CA THR A 68 4.45 -5.66 -4.27
C THR A 68 5.90 -6.08 -4.43
N PHE A 69 6.66 -6.13 -3.33
CA PHE A 69 8.04 -6.61 -3.34
C PHE A 69 8.14 -8.05 -3.85
N ARG A 70 7.32 -8.96 -3.33
CA ARG A 70 7.28 -10.36 -3.81
C ARG A 70 6.95 -10.45 -5.31
N THR A 71 5.96 -9.67 -5.77
CA THR A 71 5.59 -9.63 -7.18
C THR A 71 6.71 -9.08 -8.06
N SER A 72 7.45 -8.06 -7.59
CA SER A 72 8.57 -7.48 -8.33
C SER A 72 9.72 -8.48 -8.54
N VAL A 73 10.03 -9.29 -7.52
CA VAL A 73 11.06 -10.34 -7.61
C VAL A 73 10.62 -11.43 -8.59
N SER A 74 9.37 -11.87 -8.50
CA SER A 74 8.80 -12.85 -9.43
C SER A 74 8.86 -12.35 -10.88
N ARG A 75 8.44 -11.10 -11.12
CA ARG A 75 8.52 -10.45 -12.44
C ARG A 75 9.95 -10.45 -12.99
N ARG A 76 10.94 -10.10 -12.18
CA ARG A 76 12.35 -10.11 -12.62
C ARG A 76 12.83 -11.52 -12.99
N ASN A 77 12.41 -12.54 -12.25
CA ASN A 77 12.75 -13.93 -12.56
C ASN A 77 12.04 -14.43 -13.81
N LEU A 78 10.76 -14.08 -14.00
CA LEU A 78 10.00 -14.40 -15.21
C LEU A 78 10.61 -13.74 -16.45
N GLN A 79 11.01 -12.46 -16.36
CA GLN A 79 11.68 -11.76 -17.46
C GLN A 79 12.96 -12.48 -17.87
N LYS A 80 13.82 -12.85 -16.92
CA LYS A 80 15.04 -13.62 -17.20
C LYS A 80 14.76 -14.98 -17.85
N ARG A 81 13.63 -15.62 -17.54
CA ARG A 81 13.24 -16.90 -18.17
C ARG A 81 12.74 -16.68 -19.59
N LEU A 82 12.00 -15.60 -19.84
CA LEU A 82 11.57 -15.18 -21.17
C LEU A 82 12.78 -14.92 -22.06
N ASP A 83 13.71 -14.06 -21.62
CA ASP A 83 14.90 -13.71 -22.42
C ASP A 83 15.73 -14.96 -22.80
N ARG A 84 15.84 -15.94 -21.89
CA ARG A 84 16.54 -17.21 -22.15
C ARG A 84 15.78 -18.10 -23.14
N ALA A 85 14.46 -18.16 -23.04
CA ALA A 85 13.64 -18.95 -23.94
C ALA A 85 13.66 -18.37 -25.37
N GLU A 86 13.63 -17.05 -25.49
CA GLU A 86 13.78 -16.33 -26.77
C GLU A 86 15.14 -16.60 -27.41
N GLN A 87 16.24 -16.51 -26.65
CA GLN A 87 17.58 -16.84 -27.15
C GLN A 87 17.71 -18.30 -27.62
N ALA A 88 17.11 -19.25 -26.89
CA ALA A 88 17.14 -20.66 -27.28
C ALA A 88 16.34 -20.90 -28.58
N LEU A 89 15.20 -20.23 -28.74
CA LEU A 89 14.40 -20.31 -29.96
C LEU A 89 15.14 -19.73 -31.16
N GLU A 90 15.78 -18.58 -30.99
CA GLU A 90 16.57 -17.93 -32.04
C GLU A 90 17.76 -18.81 -32.46
N LYS A 91 18.45 -19.41 -31.49
CA LYS A 91 19.53 -20.37 -31.77
C LYS A 91 19.02 -21.58 -32.55
N SER A 92 17.89 -22.17 -32.15
CA SER A 92 17.30 -23.31 -32.84
C SER A 92 16.85 -22.98 -34.26
N ARG A 93 16.31 -21.78 -34.51
CA ARG A 93 16.00 -21.31 -35.87
C ARG A 93 17.25 -21.16 -36.73
N ALA A 94 18.29 -20.52 -36.20
CA ALA A 94 19.55 -20.34 -36.91
C ALA A 94 20.26 -21.68 -37.22
N GLU A 95 20.11 -22.68 -36.36
CA GLU A 95 20.62 -24.03 -36.60
C GLU A 95 19.81 -24.77 -37.67
N ASN A 96 18.47 -24.68 -37.64
CA ASN A 96 17.60 -25.28 -38.64
C ASN A 96 17.81 -24.69 -40.04
N ASP A 97 18.02 -23.38 -40.16
CA ASP A 97 18.32 -22.71 -41.44
C ASP A 97 19.69 -23.11 -42.02
N ARG A 98 20.63 -23.60 -41.19
CA ARG A 98 21.94 -24.10 -41.66
C ARG A 98 21.90 -25.54 -42.15
N THR A 99 20.87 -26.29 -41.78
CA THR A 99 20.71 -27.71 -42.14
C THR A 99 19.86 -27.92 -43.40
N LEU A 100 19.28 -26.85 -43.95
CA LEU A 100 18.58 -26.82 -45.24
C LEU A 100 19.49 -26.29 -46.35
#